data_AF-A0A524DED9-F1
#
_entry.id   AF-A0A524DED9-F1
#
_cell.length_a   1.000
_cell.length_b   1.000
_cell.length_c   1.000
_cell.angle_alpha   90.00
_cell.angle_beta   90.00
_cell.angle_gamma   90.00
#
_symmetry.space_group_name_H-M   'P 1'
#
loop_
_entity.id
_entity.type
_entity.pdbx_description
1 polymer ?
#
loop_
_entity_poly.entity_id
_entity_poly.type
_entity_poly.pdbx_seq_one_letter_code
_entity_poly.pdbx_strand_id
1 'polypeptide(L)'
;MYNFALSERIDNWKAQKEKPKNERNYITYTQQQNELPEIKRKYPEYTWVYSKVLQMTLRKLDGNYKSFFSLWQNGDTNARPPKYKGKDFFTTLCYNQSGFKIEKNTFSTNGRDLLRYTALRYAHQPTLSGLVGIPIL
;
A
#
# COMPACT_ATOMS: atom_id res chain seq x y z
N MET A 1 -9.73 1.50 0.14
CA MET A 1 -8.51 1.86 -0.64
C MET A 1 -8.60 1.49 -2.13
N TYR A 2 -8.60 0.21 -2.55
CA TYR A 2 -8.59 -0.15 -3.98
C TYR A 2 -9.74 0.49 -4.79
N ASN A 3 -10.99 0.28 -4.36
CA ASN A 3 -12.16 0.82 -5.07
C ASN A 3 -12.16 2.36 -5.08
N PHE A 4 -11.65 2.98 -4.01
CA PHE A 4 -11.50 4.44 -3.93
C PHE A 4 -10.53 4.94 -5.01
N ALA A 5 -9.32 4.38 -5.05
CA ALA A 5 -8.31 4.73 -6.05
C ALA A 5 -8.75 4.38 -7.49
N LEU A 6 -9.57 3.33 -7.67
CA LEU A 6 -10.17 2.98 -8.95
C LEU A 6 -11.19 4.03 -9.39
N SER A 7 -12.11 4.44 -8.51
CA SER A 7 -13.11 5.47 -8.81
C SER A 7 -12.44 6.76 -9.25
N GLU A 8 -11.44 7.21 -8.48
CA GLU A 8 -10.70 8.42 -8.77
C GLU A 8 -10.04 8.38 -10.16
N ARG A 9 -9.41 7.27 -10.54
CA ARG A 9 -8.84 7.09 -11.89
C ARG A 9 -9.91 7.08 -12.98
N ILE A 10 -11.06 6.47 -12.74
CA ILE A 10 -12.19 6.45 -13.69
C ILE A 10 -12.72 7.87 -13.90
N ASP A 11 -12.90 8.63 -12.82
CA ASP A 11 -13.45 9.98 -12.89
C ASP A 11 -12.44 10.95 -13.51
N ASN A 12 -11.15 10.82 -13.19
CA ASN A 12 -10.08 11.51 -13.89
C ASN A 12 -10.08 11.17 -15.39
N TRP A 13 -10.17 9.90 -15.79
CA TRP A 13 -10.24 9.53 -17.20
C TRP A 13 -11.45 10.18 -17.91
N LYS A 14 -12.63 10.16 -17.28
CA LYS A 14 -13.84 10.82 -17.83
C LYS A 14 -13.67 12.32 -18.01
N ALA A 15 -12.97 12.98 -17.08
CA ALA A 15 -12.71 14.42 -17.15
C ALA A 15 -11.63 14.77 -18.20
N GLN A 16 -10.68 13.86 -18.45
CA GLN A 16 -9.53 14.11 -19.33
C GLN A 16 -9.79 13.67 -20.78
N LYS A 17 -10.68 12.69 -21.03
CA LYS A 17 -10.94 12.16 -22.37
C LYS A 17 -11.47 13.20 -23.36
N GLU A 18 -12.21 14.20 -22.87
CA GLU A 18 -12.76 15.28 -23.69
C GLU A 18 -11.73 16.37 -24.01
N LYS A 19 -10.60 16.41 -23.29
CA LYS A 19 -9.56 17.44 -23.48
C LYS A 19 -8.65 17.13 -24.67
N PRO A 20 -8.01 18.16 -25.27
CA PRO A 20 -6.93 17.99 -26.23
C PRO A 20 -5.82 17.09 -25.68
N LYS A 21 -5.25 16.22 -26.53
CA LYS A 21 -4.29 15.17 -26.11
C LYS A 21 -3.07 15.73 -25.35
N ASN A 22 -2.59 16.90 -25.74
CA ASN A 22 -1.47 17.63 -25.13
C ASN A 22 -1.77 18.19 -23.73
N GLU A 23 -3.04 18.33 -23.36
CA GLU A 23 -3.48 18.86 -22.06
C GLU A 23 -3.94 17.76 -21.10
N ARG A 24 -4.00 16.51 -21.54
CA ARG A 24 -4.46 15.39 -20.72
C ARG A 24 -3.45 15.09 -19.63
N ASN A 25 -3.91 15.13 -18.38
CA ASN A 25 -3.12 14.74 -17.23
C ASN A 25 -3.82 13.61 -16.46
N TYR A 26 -3.28 12.40 -16.57
CA TYR A 26 -3.83 11.22 -15.92
C TYR A 26 -3.19 10.95 -14.56
N ILE A 27 -4.01 10.48 -13.63
CA ILE A 27 -3.53 10.13 -12.29
C ILE A 27 -2.57 8.94 -12.36
N THR A 28 -1.41 9.12 -11.75
CA THR A 28 -0.35 8.11 -11.66
C THR A 28 -0.38 7.38 -10.32
N TYR A 29 0.23 6.20 -10.27
CA TYR A 29 0.48 5.50 -9.00
C TYR A 29 1.21 6.38 -7.98
N THR A 30 2.23 7.13 -8.41
CA THR A 30 3.06 7.95 -7.52
C THR A 30 2.25 9.05 -6.83
N GLN A 31 1.34 9.70 -7.56
CA GLN A 31 0.42 10.69 -7.00
C GLN A 31 -0.45 10.07 -5.90
N GLN A 32 -1.16 8.98 -6.21
CA GLN A 32 -2.01 8.29 -5.23
C GLN A 32 -1.22 7.74 -4.03
N GLN A 33 0.02 7.30 -4.23
CA GLN A 33 0.89 6.86 -3.14
C GLN A 33 1.24 8.02 -2.20
N ASN A 34 1.53 9.20 -2.74
CA ASN A 34 1.92 10.38 -1.97
C ASN A 34 0.75 10.98 -1.20
N GLU A 35 -0.48 10.72 -1.64
CA GLU A 35 -1.73 11.15 -0.97
C GLU A 35 -2.13 10.22 0.19
N LEU A 36 -1.54 9.03 0.31
CA LEU A 36 -1.89 8.08 1.38
C LEU A 36 -1.80 8.65 2.81
N PRO A 37 -0.77 9.45 3.19
CA PRO A 37 -0.72 10.06 4.52
C PRO A 37 -1.93 10.96 4.76
N GLU A 38 -2.33 11.73 3.75
CA GLU A 38 -3.47 12.63 3.82
C GLU A 38 -4.79 11.88 3.94
N ILE A 39 -4.95 10.84 3.12
CA ILE A 39 -6.13 9.96 3.18
C ILE A 39 -6.26 9.34 4.58
N LYS A 40 -5.16 8.89 5.19
CA LYS A 40 -5.19 8.34 6.55
C LYS A 40 -5.57 9.38 7.61
N ARG A 41 -5.18 10.64 7.42
CA ARG A 41 -5.57 11.74 8.30
C ARG A 41 -7.06 12.06 8.18
N LYS A 42 -7.60 12.03 6.96
CA LYS A 42 -9.03 12.27 6.68
C LYS A 42 -9.94 11.12 7.10
N TYR A 43 -9.43 9.90 7.02
CA TYR A 43 -10.16 8.66 7.26
C TYR A 43 -9.43 7.80 8.31
N PRO A 44 -9.68 8.04 9.60
CA PRO A 44 -8.99 7.37 10.70
C PRO A 44 -9.13 5.84 10.64
N GLU A 45 -10.18 5.31 10.01
CA GLU A 45 -10.41 3.89 9.79
C GLU A 45 -9.32 3.22 8.92
N TYR A 46 -8.46 3.98 8.23
CA TYR A 46 -7.30 3.43 7.52
C TYR A 46 -6.00 3.50 8.34
N THR A 47 -6.03 4.09 9.54
CA THR A 47 -4.84 4.25 10.39
C THR A 47 -4.31 2.90 10.87
N TRP A 48 -5.21 1.97 11.24
CA TRP A 48 -4.83 0.62 11.67
C TRP A 48 -4.23 -0.23 10.55
N VAL A 49 -4.50 0.11 9.28
CA VAL A 49 -3.94 -0.58 8.12
C VAL A 49 -2.52 -0.08 7.86
N TYR A 50 -1.54 -0.98 7.84
CA TYR A 50 -0.16 -0.59 7.59
C TYR A 50 0.03 0.06 6.21
N SER A 51 0.83 1.14 6.13
CA SER A 51 0.98 1.92 4.90
C SER A 51 1.51 1.08 3.73
N LYS A 52 2.36 0.08 3.99
CA LYS A 52 2.86 -0.83 2.95
C LYS A 52 1.74 -1.65 2.29
N VAL A 53 0.72 -2.04 3.05
CA VAL A 53 -0.44 -2.77 2.52
C VAL A 53 -1.25 -1.89 1.56
N LEU A 54 -1.47 -0.62 1.93
CA LEU A 54 -2.17 0.33 1.07
C LEU A 54 -1.38 0.61 -0.21
N GLN A 55 -0.06 0.79 -0.08
CA GLN A 55 0.83 0.96 -1.23
C GLN A 55 0.83 -0.26 -2.15
N MET A 56 0.89 -1.48 -1.60
CA MET A 56 0.79 -2.72 -2.39
C MET A 56 -0.55 -2.86 -3.09
N THR A 57 -1.64 -2.42 -2.44
CA THR A 57 -2.97 -2.39 -3.05
C THR A 57 -3.01 -1.46 -4.26
N LEU A 58 -2.43 -0.26 -4.14
CA LEU A 58 -2.28 0.68 -5.25
C LEU A 58 -1.37 0.13 -6.36
N ARG A 59 -0.26 -0.55 -6.01
CA ARG A 59 0.62 -1.21 -6.99
C ARG A 59 -0.09 -2.31 -7.78
N LYS A 60 -0.92 -3.13 -7.12
CA LYS A 60 -1.73 -4.14 -7.81
C LYS A 60 -2.72 -3.50 -8.79
N LEU A 61 -3.38 -2.42 -8.39
CA LEU A 61 -4.27 -1.67 -9.28
C LEU A 61 -3.51 -1.14 -10.51
N ASP A 62 -2.33 -0.55 -10.28
CA ASP A 62 -1.47 -0.03 -11.34
C ASP A 62 -1.02 -1.13 -12.32
N GLY A 63 -0.60 -2.28 -11.79
CA GLY A 63 -0.25 -3.45 -12.59
C GLY A 63 -1.40 -3.94 -13.46
N ASN A 64 -2.62 -4.02 -12.91
CA ASN A 64 -3.80 -4.43 -13.68
C ASN A 64 -4.10 -3.46 -14.83
N TYR A 65 -3.94 -2.15 -14.62
CA TYR A 65 -4.08 -1.17 -15.70
C TYR A 65 -3.00 -1.31 -16.77
N LYS A 66 -1.74 -1.50 -16.38
CA LYS A 66 -0.64 -1.73 -17.33
C LYS A 66 -0.87 -2.96 -18.19
N SER A 67 -1.28 -4.08 -17.58
CA SER A 67 -1.63 -5.30 -18.31
C SER A 67 -2.80 -5.05 -19.26
N PHE A 68 -3.86 -4.36 -18.81
CA PHE A 68 -4.98 -3.99 -19.67
C PHE A 68 -4.55 -3.16 -20.90
N PHE A 69 -3.77 -2.10 -20.69
CA PHE A 69 -3.31 -1.26 -21.80
C PHE A 69 -2.36 -2.01 -22.74
N SER A 70 -1.50 -2.89 -22.21
CA SER A 70 -0.63 -3.73 -23.02
C SER A 70 -1.43 -4.67 -23.92
N LEU A 71 -2.46 -5.34 -23.39
CA LEU A 71 -3.35 -6.20 -24.18
C LEU A 71 -4.10 -5.41 -25.25
N TRP A 72 -4.63 -4.24 -24.88
CA TRP A 72 -5.34 -3.36 -25.81
C TRP A 72 -4.44 -2.86 -26.95
N GLN A 73 -3.20 -2.48 -26.65
CA GLN A 73 -2.21 -2.08 -27.66
C GLN A 73 -1.84 -3.24 -28.60
N ASN A 74 -1.85 -4.47 -28.10
CA ASN A 74 -1.61 -5.68 -28.89
C ASN A 74 -2.82 -6.12 -29.73
N GLY A 75 -3.93 -5.37 -29.72
CA GLY A 75 -5.11 -5.64 -30.52
C GLY A 75 -6.09 -6.65 -29.90
N ASP A 76 -5.92 -7.01 -28.63
CA ASP A 76 -6.88 -7.88 -27.93
C ASP A 76 -8.17 -7.10 -27.61
N THR A 77 -9.23 -7.41 -28.35
CA THR A 77 -10.56 -6.81 -28.22
C THR A 77 -11.32 -7.30 -26.98
N ASN A 78 -10.88 -8.38 -26.35
CA ASN A 78 -11.47 -8.92 -25.12
C ASN A 78 -10.86 -8.33 -23.85
N ALA A 79 -9.80 -7.53 -23.96
CA ALA A 79 -9.17 -6.88 -22.84
C ALA A 79 -10.16 -5.96 -22.11
N ARG A 80 -10.29 -6.13 -20.79
CA ARG A 80 -11.23 -5.37 -19.94
C ARG A 80 -10.48 -4.57 -18.88
N PRO A 81 -10.88 -3.31 -18.63
CA PRO A 81 -10.26 -2.52 -17.58
C PRO A 81 -10.56 -3.11 -16.18
N PRO A 82 -9.75 -2.75 -15.17
CA PRO A 82 -10.01 -3.13 -13.78
C PRO A 82 -11.42 -2.72 -13.33
N LYS A 83 -12.10 -3.62 -12.61
CA LYS A 83 -13.46 -3.41 -12.09
C LYS A 83 -13.45 -3.25 -10.58
N TYR A 84 -14.53 -2.66 -10.06
CA TYR A 84 -14.83 -2.65 -8.63
C TYR A 84 -14.82 -4.06 -8.07
N LYS A 85 -14.35 -4.18 -6.83
CA LYS A 85 -14.20 -5.47 -6.14
C LYS A 85 -15.03 -5.48 -4.87
N GLY A 86 -15.69 -6.61 -4.61
CA GLY A 86 -16.45 -6.83 -3.37
C GLY A 86 -15.54 -6.99 -2.16
N LYS A 87 -16.14 -6.95 -0.96
CA LYS A 87 -15.45 -7.06 0.32
C LYS A 87 -14.57 -8.32 0.43
N ASP A 88 -15.02 -9.43 -0.14
CA ASP A 88 -14.35 -10.73 -0.03
C ASP A 88 -12.99 -10.75 -0.73
N PHE A 89 -12.78 -9.84 -1.70
CA PHE A 89 -11.50 -9.67 -2.37
C PHE A 89 -10.43 -9.03 -1.48
N PHE A 90 -10.83 -8.27 -0.46
CA PHE A 90 -9.92 -7.54 0.43
C PHE A 90 -9.62 -8.27 1.72
N THR A 91 -10.11 -9.51 1.87
CA THR A 91 -9.88 -10.36 3.05
C THR A 91 -8.43 -10.83 3.17
N THR A 92 -7.69 -10.88 2.04
CA THR A 92 -6.29 -11.27 2.02
C THR A 92 -5.37 -10.05 1.95
N LEU A 93 -4.72 -9.72 3.07
CA LEU A 93 -3.68 -8.70 3.12
C LEU A 93 -2.37 -9.31 2.59
N CYS A 94 -2.04 -9.07 1.32
CA CYS A 94 -0.71 -9.42 0.82
C CYS A 94 0.32 -8.49 1.44
N TYR A 95 1.04 -8.96 2.47
CA TYR A 95 2.22 -8.30 3.00
C TYR A 95 3.46 -8.90 2.32
N ASN A 96 4.08 -8.15 1.41
CA ASN A 96 5.42 -8.51 0.96
C ASN A 96 6.40 -8.08 2.06
N GLN A 97 6.83 -9.05 2.87
CA GLN A 97 7.89 -8.87 3.85
C GLN A 97 9.25 -8.76 3.14
N SER A 98 9.43 -7.75 2.29
CA SER A 98 10.76 -7.37 1.82
C SER A 98 11.46 -6.61 2.94
N GLY A 99 12.47 -7.23 3.56
CA GLY A 99 13.24 -6.56 4.61
C GLY A 99 14.20 -7.38 5.45
N PHE A 100 14.24 -8.71 5.38
CA PHE A 100 15.25 -9.47 6.13
C PHE A 100 16.31 -10.06 5.20
N LYS A 101 17.56 -9.64 5.40
CA LYS A 101 18.72 -10.44 5.04
C LYS A 101 19.19 -11.15 6.31
N ILE A 102 19.38 -12.47 6.23
CA ILE A 102 20.04 -13.24 7.28
C ILE A 102 21.50 -13.35 6.86
N GLU A 103 22.37 -12.54 7.47
CA GLU A 103 23.81 -12.73 7.39
C GLU A 103 24.32 -13.00 8.83
N LYS A 104 24.90 -14.18 9.04
CA LYS A 104 25.55 -14.64 10.29
C LYS A 104 24.83 -14.23 11.58
N ASN A 105 23.76 -14.94 11.93
CA ASN A 105 23.02 -14.83 13.22
C ASN A 105 22.56 -13.42 13.63
N THR A 106 22.60 -12.44 12.73
CA THR A 106 22.23 -11.05 13.03
C THR A 106 21.12 -10.59 12.10
N PHE A 107 20.02 -10.12 12.70
CA PHE A 107 18.87 -9.58 11.99
C PHE A 107 19.17 -8.13 11.57
N SER A 108 19.29 -7.86 10.27
CA SER A 108 19.39 -6.49 9.76
C SER A 108 18.21 -6.18 8.85
N THR A 109 17.34 -5.28 9.29
CA THR A 109 16.27 -4.68 8.47
C THR A 109 16.66 -3.27 8.07
N ASN A 110 16.37 -2.87 6.83
CA ASN A 110 16.52 -1.47 6.40
C ASN A 110 15.85 -0.54 7.44
N GLY A 111 16.59 0.46 7.91
CA GLY A 111 16.42 1.16 9.20
C GLY A 111 15.14 1.97 9.45
N ARG A 112 13.97 1.55 8.95
CA ARG A 112 12.65 2.10 9.29
C ARG A 112 11.73 1.10 9.99
N ASP A 113 12.08 -0.19 10.04
CA ASP A 113 11.25 -1.23 10.63
C ASP A 113 11.55 -1.51 12.13
N LEU A 114 12.75 -1.19 12.61
CA LEU A 114 13.19 -1.48 13.98
C LEU A 114 12.46 -0.70 15.08
N LEU A 115 12.00 0.53 14.83
CA LEU A 115 11.34 1.34 15.87
C LEU A 115 9.90 0.88 16.19
N ARG A 116 9.24 0.11 15.32
CA ARG A 116 7.86 -0.35 15.57
C ARG A 116 7.78 -1.72 16.26
N TYR A 117 8.74 -2.61 16.03
CA TYR A 117 8.73 -3.94 16.65
C TYR A 117 9.07 -3.87 18.15
N THR A 118 9.98 -2.98 18.54
CA THR A 118 10.32 -2.77 19.95
C THR A 118 9.15 -2.14 20.73
N ALA A 119 8.45 -1.16 20.14
CA ALA A 119 7.29 -0.51 20.77
C ALA A 119 6.11 -1.48 21.02
N LEU A 120 5.86 -2.44 20.11
CA LEU A 120 4.83 -3.46 20.30
C LEU A 120 5.20 -4.52 21.35
N ARG A 121 6.49 -4.79 21.57
CA ARG A 121 6.95 -5.70 22.64
C ARG A 121 6.79 -5.09 24.04
N TYR A 122 6.92 -3.77 24.17
CA TYR A 122 6.70 -3.07 25.45
C TYR A 122 5.22 -2.89 25.78
N ALA A 123 4.34 -2.83 24.78
CA ALA A 123 2.89 -2.71 25.00
C ALA A 123 2.20 -4.04 25.39
N HIS A 124 2.92 -5.17 25.36
CA HIS A 124 2.37 -6.50 25.65
C HIS A 124 3.26 -7.33 26.59
N GLN A 125 3.86 -6.69 27.59
CA GLN A 125 4.32 -7.41 28.78
C GLN A 125 3.17 -7.40 29.80
N PRO A 126 2.63 -8.55 30.23
CA PRO A 126 1.91 -8.58 31.50
C PRO A 126 2.88 -8.10 32.57
N THR A 127 2.44 -7.17 33.41
CA THR A 127 3.21 -6.66 34.55
C THR A 127 3.53 -7.84 35.46
N LEU A 128 4.75 -8.38 35.37
CA LEU A 128 5.29 -9.27 36.38
C LEU A 128 6.21 -8.45 37.27
N SER A 129 5.68 -8.22 38.47
CA SER A 129 6.40 -7.78 39.65
C SER A 129 7.68 -8.59 39.86
N GLY A 130 8.76 -7.87 40.19
CA GLY A 130 9.80 -8.38 41.08
C GLY A 130 11.04 -8.98 40.43
N LEU A 131 12.16 -8.39 40.87
CA LEU A 131 13.46 -9.01 41.16
C LEU A 131 14.62 -8.91 40.14
N VAL A 132 15.63 -8.17 40.62
CA VAL A 132 17.09 -8.21 40.35
C VAL A 132 17.51 -7.74 38.96
N GLY A 133 18.15 -6.58 38.78
CA GLY A 133 19.41 -6.16 39.39
C GLY A 133 20.56 -6.56 38.46
N ILE A 134 21.19 -5.60 37.79
CA ILE A 134 22.64 -5.45 37.52
C ILE A 134 22.85 -4.19 36.63
N PRO A 135 23.69 -3.22 37.05
CA PRO A 135 24.03 -2.00 36.31
C PRO A 135 25.33 -2.18 35.53
N ILE A 136 25.54 -1.51 34.39
CA ILE A 136 26.90 -1.10 33.95
C ILE A 136 26.83 0.21 33.15
N LEU A 137 27.79 1.07 33.49
CA LEU A 137 28.28 2.31 32.88
C LEU A 137 28.18 2.42 31.35
#